data_AF-A0A838IZE7-F1
#
_entry.id   AF-A0A838IZE7-F1
#
_cell.length_a   1.000
_cell.length_b   1.000
_cell.length_c   1.000
_cell.angle_alpha   90.00
_cell.angle_beta   90.00
_cell.angle_gamma   90.00
#
_symmetry.space_group_name_H-M   'P 1'
#
loop_
_entity.id
_entity.type
_entity.pdbx_description
1 polymer ?
#
loop_
_entity_poly.entity_id
_entity_poly.type
_entity_poly.pdbx_seq_one_letter_code
_entity_poly.pdbx_strand_id
1 'polypeptide(L)'
;MPVRAQPARRTAASFALRAALVSVVALCVGTASGQAQRLAGVELGFAGTLVANAWNPLRLTLRDVGPAVLEVVIDQGSLRDGTIPLVYRATVAGGSGLSVFDDELFVPIWRSLTWTVRSGATTLASGSVPRGDADRRAVDVVVTEAPGPWRARLGDQARVVDVPAERLVARSAAYDGVRALIVAGDGDPPRTAALVAAAAAGAIVVLSDVSAALPALAALAPPADEPWRRVGAGWIVLERALEPGVAVLEAARTDHAATVSAFAAVDRLVPPRSESSITLLFGASIYALAVLIVLRFGGLPGIVAAAAIVIAGSFVAWAALRPSSPTLQTTRDVVIGGNGIGQRWRVHDLVSLPASEVRLDAAVRPIGLTPLTTGPDGTSVPLARWRGQQLVERPRVADVWLRWEGRDLVNDGPRPLTEVRVRGGDVYDAIAPGGTGAIVSNDASPPSAAARALFDVIPAGTAIAFDGATWFVALASEPREARAGGLD
;
A
#
# COMPACT_ATOMS: atom_id res chain seq x y z
N MET A 1 44.45 86.57 15.03
CA MET A 1 43.99 85.20 15.34
C MET A 1 43.05 85.30 16.54
N PRO A 2 41.86 84.66 16.56
CA PRO A 2 41.59 83.29 16.11
C PRO A 2 40.46 83.13 15.08
N VAL A 3 40.41 81.93 14.50
CA VAL A 3 39.62 81.51 13.35
C VAL A 3 38.29 80.88 13.78
N ARG A 4 37.24 81.20 13.03
CA ARG A 4 35.86 80.69 13.10
C ARG A 4 35.77 79.16 13.02
N ALA A 5 34.88 78.59 13.83
CA ALA A 5 34.40 77.22 13.72
C ALA A 5 33.02 77.16 13.06
N GLN A 6 32.85 76.31 12.04
CA GLN A 6 31.64 75.55 11.65
C GLN A 6 31.93 74.80 10.33
N PRO A 7 31.21 73.71 9.96
CA PRO A 7 30.40 72.78 10.77
C PRO A 7 30.59 71.28 10.38
N ALA A 8 30.87 70.40 11.33
CA ALA A 8 30.98 68.94 11.11
C ALA A 8 29.64 68.17 11.27
N ARG A 9 28.48 68.79 10.96
CA ARG A 9 27.14 68.19 11.20
C ARG A 9 26.39 67.69 9.96
N ARG A 10 26.90 67.90 8.74
CA ARG A 10 26.18 67.49 7.50
C ARG A 10 26.50 66.08 6.99
N THR A 11 27.58 65.44 7.44
CA THR A 11 28.02 64.12 6.94
C THR A 11 27.46 62.94 7.71
N ALA A 12 27.12 63.10 9.00
CA ALA A 12 26.53 62.02 9.80
C ALA A 12 25.07 61.71 9.41
N ALA A 13 24.29 62.74 9.06
CA ALA A 13 22.89 62.59 8.68
C ALA A 13 22.72 61.86 7.33
N SER A 14 23.63 62.05 6.37
CA SER A 14 23.57 61.38 5.06
C SER A 14 23.97 59.90 5.14
N PHE A 15 24.86 59.53 6.06
CA PHE A 15 25.20 58.12 6.33
C PHE A 15 24.06 57.39 7.04
N ALA A 16 23.44 58.02 8.05
CA ALA A 16 22.30 57.43 8.77
C ALA A 16 21.08 57.25 7.84
N LEU A 17 20.81 58.20 6.94
CA LEU A 17 19.72 58.09 5.97
C LEU A 17 19.97 56.98 4.95
N ARG A 18 21.21 56.83 4.47
CA ARG A 18 21.58 55.74 3.53
C ARG A 18 21.53 54.38 4.21
N ALA A 19 22.00 54.25 5.44
CA ALA A 19 21.91 53.02 6.20
C ALA A 19 20.44 52.64 6.47
N ALA A 20 19.59 53.60 6.87
CA ALA A 20 18.16 53.37 7.05
C ALA A 20 17.46 52.97 5.73
N LEU A 21 17.80 53.60 4.61
CA LEU A 21 17.24 53.26 3.30
C LEU A 21 17.67 51.86 2.85
N VAL A 22 18.93 51.47 3.06
CA VAL A 22 19.44 50.13 2.76
C VAL A 22 18.78 49.09 3.67
N SER A 23 18.57 49.39 4.96
CA SER A 23 17.85 48.50 5.87
C SER A 23 16.38 48.36 5.49
N VAL A 24 15.70 49.42 5.06
CA VAL A 24 14.31 49.36 4.60
C VAL A 24 14.21 48.59 3.28
N VAL A 25 15.13 48.81 2.33
CA VAL A 25 15.17 48.03 1.08
C VAL A 25 15.50 46.56 1.37
N ALA A 26 16.43 46.27 2.28
CA ALA A 26 16.74 44.90 2.69
C ALA A 26 15.57 44.24 3.43
N LEU A 27 14.81 45.01 4.23
CA LEU A 27 13.60 44.52 4.89
C LEU A 27 12.50 44.25 3.86
N CYS A 28 12.25 45.17 2.92
CA CYS A 28 11.25 45.01 1.87
C CYS A 28 11.60 43.87 0.91
N VAL A 29 12.88 43.69 0.55
CA VAL A 29 13.36 42.58 -0.27
C VAL A 29 13.31 41.26 0.52
N GLY A 30 13.64 41.28 1.81
CA GLY A 30 13.56 40.11 2.71
C GLY A 30 12.12 39.65 3.00
N THR A 31 11.17 40.58 3.12
CA THR A 31 9.75 40.25 3.29
C THR A 31 9.09 39.81 1.99
N ALA A 32 9.49 40.38 0.84
CA ALA A 32 8.98 39.98 -0.47
C ALA A 32 9.46 38.58 -0.90
N SER A 33 10.62 38.14 -0.42
CA SER A 33 11.15 36.80 -0.69
C SER A 33 10.70 35.72 0.31
N GLY A 34 10.13 36.12 1.46
CA GLY A 34 9.54 35.19 2.45
C GLY A 34 8.15 34.66 2.11
N GLN A 35 7.44 35.28 1.15
CA GLN A 35 6.12 34.87 0.67
C GLN A 35 6.05 34.82 -0.86
N ALA A 36 7.08 34.29 -1.53
CA ALA A 36 6.87 33.80 -2.88
C ALA A 36 5.80 32.70 -2.81
N GLN A 37 4.60 32.98 -3.29
CA GLN A 37 3.49 32.03 -3.34
C GLN A 37 3.98 30.79 -4.09
N ARG A 38 4.12 29.66 -3.38
CA ARG A 38 4.51 28.40 -4.01
C ARG A 38 3.41 27.98 -4.98
N LEU A 39 3.72 27.99 -6.27
CA LEU A 39 2.81 27.57 -7.34
C LEU A 39 2.45 26.08 -7.24
N ALA A 40 3.34 25.28 -6.64
CA ALA A 40 3.13 23.87 -6.36
C ALA A 40 3.72 23.48 -5.00
N GLY A 41 3.03 22.60 -4.28
CA GLY A 41 3.50 21.96 -3.05
C GLY A 41 3.21 20.46 -3.11
N VAL A 42 4.22 19.64 -2.81
CA VAL A 42 4.10 18.19 -2.71
C VAL A 42 4.34 17.79 -1.26
N GLU A 43 3.44 16.99 -0.71
CA GLU A 43 3.55 16.40 0.61
C GLU A 43 3.44 14.88 0.46
N LEU A 44 4.45 14.17 0.98
CA LEU A 44 4.57 12.71 0.93
C LEU A 44 4.60 12.19 2.35
N GLY A 45 3.63 11.35 2.71
CA GLY A 45 3.42 10.92 4.09
C GLY A 45 2.70 11.96 4.95
N PHE A 46 2.35 11.58 6.18
CA PHE A 46 1.70 12.50 7.12
C PHE A 46 2.67 13.60 7.57
N ALA A 47 2.31 14.87 7.35
CA ALA A 47 3.17 16.01 7.65
C ALA A 47 4.58 15.90 7.02
N GLY A 48 4.67 15.27 5.84
CA GLY A 48 5.93 15.02 5.14
C GLY A 48 6.78 13.86 5.69
N THR A 49 6.28 13.08 6.64
CA THR A 49 7.00 11.95 7.24
C THR A 49 6.62 10.63 6.58
N LEU A 50 7.62 9.92 6.03
CA LEU A 50 7.42 8.70 5.26
C LEU A 50 7.57 7.39 6.05
N VAL A 51 6.66 6.49 5.71
CA VAL A 51 6.53 5.03 5.85
C VAL A 51 7.32 4.16 4.87
N ALA A 52 8.58 3.76 5.08
CA ALA A 52 9.21 2.82 4.15
C ALA A 52 8.54 1.43 4.18
N ASN A 53 8.40 0.79 3.01
CA ASN A 53 7.63 -0.44 2.78
C ASN A 53 6.14 -0.35 3.18
N ALA A 54 5.55 0.84 3.11
CA ALA A 54 4.13 1.06 3.39
C ALA A 54 3.47 1.93 2.32
N TRP A 55 2.14 1.87 2.25
CA TRP A 55 1.34 2.88 1.57
C TRP A 55 1.34 4.20 2.36
N ASN A 56 1.59 5.31 1.69
CA ASN A 56 1.68 6.65 2.28
C ASN A 56 0.72 7.59 1.57
N PRO A 57 0.08 8.54 2.29
CA PRO A 57 -0.68 9.60 1.63
C PRO A 57 0.25 10.47 0.78
N LEU A 58 -0.23 10.88 -0.38
CA LEU A 58 0.43 11.78 -1.30
C LEU A 58 -0.52 12.92 -1.61
N ARG A 59 -0.07 14.16 -1.38
CA ARG A 59 -0.84 15.34 -1.68
C ARG A 59 -0.06 16.30 -2.56
N LEU A 60 -0.66 16.66 -3.69
CA LEU A 60 -0.22 17.74 -4.55
C LEU A 60 -1.17 18.92 -4.39
N THR A 61 -0.62 20.09 -4.09
CA THR A 61 -1.33 21.36 -4.08
C THR A 61 -0.78 22.22 -5.20
N LEU A 62 -1.65 22.68 -6.10
CA LEU A 62 -1.32 23.61 -7.18
C LEU A 62 -2.07 24.91 -6.96
N ARG A 63 -1.46 26.04 -7.27
CA ARG A 63 -2.09 27.36 -7.19
C ARG A 63 -1.87 28.14 -8.47
N ASP A 64 -2.97 28.49 -9.14
CA ASP A 64 -2.97 29.32 -10.35
C ASP A 64 -2.08 28.75 -11.47
N VAL A 65 -2.13 27.42 -11.65
CA VAL A 65 -1.36 26.67 -12.65
C VAL A 65 -2.33 25.89 -13.54
N GLY A 66 -2.07 25.83 -14.85
CA GLY A 66 -2.74 24.91 -15.76
C GLY A 66 -2.40 23.43 -15.49
N PRO A 67 -2.70 22.53 -16.44
CA PRO A 67 -2.43 21.11 -16.29
C PRO A 67 -0.96 20.83 -15.92
N ALA A 68 -0.77 19.96 -14.94
CA ALA A 68 0.54 19.59 -14.43
C ALA A 68 0.68 18.07 -14.29
N VAL A 69 1.91 17.58 -14.40
CA VAL A 69 2.27 16.19 -14.19
C VAL A 69 3.14 16.12 -12.94
N LEU A 70 2.69 15.34 -11.96
CA LEU A 70 3.51 14.89 -10.84
C LEU A 70 4.18 13.59 -11.24
N GLU A 71 5.50 13.54 -11.12
CA GLU A 71 6.29 12.34 -11.29
C GLU A 71 7.12 12.10 -10.04
N VAL A 72 6.98 10.93 -9.43
CA VAL A 72 7.81 10.45 -8.32
C VAL A 72 8.59 9.23 -8.79
N VAL A 73 9.91 9.26 -8.67
CA VAL A 73 10.79 8.16 -9.06
C VAL A 73 11.47 7.61 -7.82
N ILE A 74 11.26 6.33 -7.57
CA ILE A 74 11.82 5.58 -6.45
C ILE A 74 12.76 4.52 -7.00
N ASP A 75 14.07 4.68 -6.79
CA ASP A 75 15.06 3.65 -7.15
C ASP A 75 15.16 2.62 -6.02
N GLN A 76 14.72 1.39 -6.30
CA GLN A 76 14.79 0.24 -5.39
C GLN A 76 16.07 -0.57 -5.58
N GLY A 77 16.93 -0.14 -6.50
CA GLY A 77 18.13 -0.82 -6.91
C GLY A 77 19.17 -1.01 -5.80
N SER A 78 20.09 -1.93 -6.07
CA SER A 78 21.28 -2.14 -5.26
C SER A 78 22.54 -1.78 -6.06
N LEU A 79 23.70 -1.71 -5.40
CA LEU A 79 24.97 -1.58 -6.12
C LEU A 79 25.26 -2.79 -7.03
N ARG A 80 24.65 -3.95 -6.77
CA ARG A 80 24.84 -5.19 -7.54
C ARG A 80 23.86 -5.29 -8.71
N ASP A 81 22.60 -4.93 -8.48
CA ASP A 81 21.50 -5.15 -9.42
C ASP A 81 21.26 -3.96 -10.35
N GLY A 82 21.93 -2.83 -10.10
CA GLY A 82 21.71 -1.59 -10.83
C GLY A 82 20.40 -0.91 -10.42
N THR A 83 19.93 0.02 -11.24
CA THR A 83 18.72 0.82 -10.99
C THR A 83 17.46 0.00 -11.27
N ILE A 84 16.54 -0.01 -10.31
CA ILE A 84 15.23 -0.69 -10.44
C ILE A 84 14.14 0.33 -10.13
N PRO A 85 13.66 1.08 -11.13
CA PRO A 85 12.77 2.22 -10.90
C PRO A 85 11.32 1.78 -10.66
N LEU A 86 10.71 2.31 -9.61
CA LEU A 86 9.26 2.46 -9.50
C LEU A 86 8.93 3.92 -9.79
N VAL A 87 8.14 4.14 -10.84
CA VAL A 87 7.71 5.48 -11.26
C VAL A 87 6.25 5.65 -10.94
N TYR A 88 5.91 6.61 -10.09
CA TYR A 88 4.53 7.07 -9.93
C TYR A 88 4.31 8.30 -10.81
N ARG A 89 3.26 8.31 -11.63
CA ARG A 89 2.91 9.43 -12.49
C ARG A 89 1.43 9.76 -12.37
N ALA A 90 1.12 11.02 -12.11
CA ALA A 90 -0.25 11.53 -12.05
C ALA A 90 -0.38 12.81 -12.89
N THR A 91 -1.39 12.83 -13.75
CA THR A 91 -1.78 14.04 -14.49
C THR A 91 -2.89 14.75 -13.73
N VAL A 92 -2.66 16.00 -13.39
CA VAL A 92 -3.60 16.84 -12.62
C VAL A 92 -4.01 18.02 -13.48
N ALA A 93 -5.33 18.25 -13.59
CA ALA A 93 -5.86 19.27 -14.49
C ALA A 93 -5.42 20.71 -14.13
N GLY A 94 -5.09 20.98 -12.86
CA GLY A 94 -4.83 22.33 -12.37
C GLY A 94 -6.09 23.20 -12.38
N GLY A 95 -5.90 24.52 -12.42
CA GLY A 95 -6.99 25.50 -12.51
C GLY A 95 -6.62 26.88 -11.97
N SER A 96 -7.55 27.83 -12.10
CA SER A 96 -7.50 29.11 -11.40
C SER A 96 -7.79 28.90 -9.91
N GLY A 97 -6.98 29.44 -9.03
CA GLY A 97 -7.09 29.25 -7.58
C GLY A 97 -6.36 28.00 -7.10
N LEU A 98 -6.87 27.39 -6.03
CA LEU A 98 -6.25 26.24 -5.35
C LEU A 98 -6.82 24.92 -5.89
N SER A 99 -5.96 24.09 -6.47
CA SER A 99 -6.27 22.71 -6.83
C SER A 99 -5.53 21.76 -5.90
N VAL A 100 -6.25 20.79 -5.32
CA VAL A 100 -5.68 19.75 -4.46
C VAL A 100 -5.93 18.40 -5.11
N PHE A 101 -4.88 17.60 -5.18
CA PHE A 101 -4.91 16.22 -5.63
C PHE A 101 -4.35 15.34 -4.51
N ASP A 102 -5.16 14.36 -4.07
CA ASP A 102 -4.82 13.45 -2.97
C ASP A 102 -4.86 12.00 -3.47
N ASP A 103 -3.77 11.26 -3.29
CA ASP A 103 -3.65 9.85 -3.64
C ASP A 103 -2.86 9.08 -2.56
N GLU A 104 -2.61 7.78 -2.77
CA GLU A 104 -1.67 7.01 -1.94
C GLU A 104 -0.59 6.38 -2.80
N LEU A 105 0.65 6.48 -2.32
CA LEU A 105 1.83 5.92 -2.96
C LEU A 105 2.45 4.86 -2.06
N PHE A 106 2.62 3.65 -2.58
CA PHE A 106 3.47 2.67 -1.93
C PHE A 106 4.94 3.09 -2.07
N VAL A 107 5.62 3.24 -0.94
CA VAL A 107 7.02 3.65 -0.90
C VAL A 107 7.86 2.45 -0.46
N PRO A 108 8.43 1.63 -1.38
CA PRO A 108 9.38 0.58 -1.03
C PRO A 108 10.64 1.21 -0.46
N ILE A 109 11.50 0.46 0.24
CA ILE A 109 12.84 0.97 0.57
C ILE A 109 13.56 1.44 -0.69
N TRP A 110 14.17 2.62 -0.58
CA TRP A 110 14.80 3.29 -1.70
C TRP A 110 16.30 3.50 -1.49
N ARG A 111 16.99 3.64 -2.61
CA ARG A 111 18.31 4.25 -2.70
C ARG A 111 18.20 5.75 -2.92
N SER A 112 17.28 6.15 -3.80
CA SER A 112 16.91 7.54 -4.02
C SER A 112 15.41 7.64 -4.26
N LEU A 113 14.81 8.69 -3.72
CA LEU A 113 13.44 9.07 -4.01
C LEU A 113 13.48 10.52 -4.46
N THR A 114 12.99 10.78 -5.67
CA THR A 114 12.91 12.12 -6.24
C THR A 114 11.51 12.38 -6.75
N TRP A 115 11.10 13.63 -6.75
CA TRP A 115 9.82 14.03 -7.30
C TRP A 115 9.94 15.34 -8.07
N THR A 116 9.12 15.48 -9.10
CA THR A 116 9.02 16.68 -9.91
C THR A 116 7.56 16.97 -10.25
N VAL A 117 7.22 18.25 -10.29
CA VAL A 117 5.93 18.75 -10.75
C VAL A 117 6.19 19.65 -11.95
N ARG A 118 5.62 19.30 -13.09
CA ARG A 118 5.86 20.00 -14.36
C ARG A 118 4.56 20.46 -14.99
N SER A 119 4.51 21.67 -15.51
CA SER A 119 3.43 22.13 -16.39
C SER A 119 4.05 22.49 -17.74
N GLY A 120 3.74 21.68 -18.77
CA GLY A 120 4.42 21.73 -20.06
C GLY A 120 5.94 21.53 -19.92
N ALA A 121 6.72 22.49 -20.42
CA ALA A 121 8.18 22.46 -20.33
C ALA A 121 8.73 22.96 -18.97
N THR A 122 7.89 23.59 -18.14
CA THR A 122 8.33 24.30 -16.93
C THR A 122 8.24 23.39 -15.70
N THR A 123 9.33 23.30 -14.94
CA THR A 123 9.33 22.66 -13.61
C THR A 123 8.83 23.67 -12.57
N LEU A 124 7.70 23.35 -11.93
CA LEU A 124 7.08 24.21 -10.92
C LEU A 124 7.66 23.96 -9.53
N ALA A 125 7.94 22.70 -9.23
CA ALA A 125 8.56 22.26 -8.00
C ALA A 125 9.29 20.93 -8.23
N SER A 126 10.32 20.69 -7.44
CA SER A 126 11.03 19.41 -7.40
C SER A 126 11.64 19.21 -6.02
N GLY A 127 11.85 17.96 -5.64
CA GLY A 127 12.53 17.63 -4.40
C GLY A 127 13.04 16.19 -4.40
N SER A 128 13.73 15.85 -3.32
CA SER A 128 14.29 14.52 -3.11
C SER A 128 14.23 14.17 -1.64
N VAL A 129 13.99 12.90 -1.35
CA VAL A 129 14.09 12.35 0.01
C VAL A 129 15.35 11.48 0.07
N PRO A 130 16.29 11.80 0.97
CA PRO A 130 17.53 11.04 1.10
C PRO A 130 17.25 9.61 1.60
N ARG A 131 18.20 8.69 1.35
CA ARG A 131 18.11 7.31 1.85
C ARG A 131 18.06 7.23 3.39
N GLY A 132 18.65 8.20 4.08
CA GLY A 132 18.64 8.25 5.56
C GLY A 132 17.23 8.27 6.15
N ASP A 133 16.25 8.74 5.37
CA ASP A 133 14.85 8.86 5.79
C ASP A 133 14.03 7.61 5.43
N ALA A 134 14.67 6.56 4.90
CA ALA A 134 14.03 5.26 4.62
C ALA A 134 13.79 4.45 5.90
N ASP A 135 13.04 5.03 6.84
CA ASP A 135 12.66 4.41 8.10
C ASP A 135 11.37 3.58 7.93
N ARG A 136 11.43 2.32 8.36
CA ARG A 136 10.29 1.38 8.34
C ARG A 136 9.44 1.47 9.60
N ARG A 137 9.92 2.13 10.66
CA ARG A 137 9.18 2.22 11.92
C ARG A 137 7.89 2.99 11.69
N ALA A 138 6.80 2.45 12.20
CA ALA A 138 5.49 3.08 12.10
C ALA A 138 5.47 4.45 12.80
N VAL A 139 4.58 5.33 12.36
CA VAL A 139 4.40 6.67 12.92
C VAL A 139 3.18 6.75 13.82
N ASP A 140 3.23 7.66 14.78
CA ASP A 140 2.10 8.04 15.62
C ASP A 140 1.56 9.38 15.13
N VAL A 141 0.33 9.39 14.65
CA VAL A 141 -0.34 10.58 14.13
C VAL A 141 -1.14 11.21 15.26
N VAL A 142 -0.90 12.48 15.56
CA VAL A 142 -1.58 13.22 16.62
C VAL A 142 -2.38 14.37 16.02
N VAL A 143 -3.66 14.42 16.36
CA VAL A 143 -4.60 15.47 15.96
C VAL A 143 -4.89 16.30 17.19
N THR A 144 -4.20 17.43 17.29
CA THR A 144 -4.22 18.31 18.47
C THR A 144 -3.76 19.71 18.10
N GLU A 145 -4.22 20.72 18.85
CA GLU A 145 -3.66 22.07 18.82
C GLU A 145 -2.41 22.20 19.71
N ALA A 146 -2.25 21.30 20.70
CA ALA A 146 -1.14 21.28 21.65
C ALA A 146 -0.33 19.95 21.57
N PRO A 147 0.65 19.83 20.65
CA PRO A 147 1.35 18.56 20.42
C PRO A 147 2.44 18.19 21.45
N GLY A 148 2.94 19.16 22.21
CA GLY A 148 4.05 18.97 23.17
C GLY A 148 3.83 17.84 24.19
N PRO A 149 2.70 17.79 24.90
CA PRO A 149 2.39 16.74 25.87
C PRO A 149 2.42 15.32 25.29
N TRP A 150 1.94 15.14 24.05
CA TRP A 150 1.88 13.83 23.40
C TRP A 150 3.25 13.29 23.02
N ARG A 151 4.15 14.16 22.55
CA ARG A 151 5.54 13.77 22.27
C ARG A 151 6.26 13.29 23.52
N ALA A 152 6.06 13.99 24.64
CA ALA A 152 6.65 13.59 25.93
C ALA A 152 6.08 12.25 26.42
N ARG A 153 4.78 12.00 26.22
CA ARG A 153 4.11 10.77 26.66
C ARG A 153 4.50 9.54 25.83
N LEU A 154 4.59 9.67 24.52
CA LEU A 154 4.94 8.55 23.63
C LEU A 154 6.44 8.20 23.66
N GLY A 155 7.27 9.11 24.19
CA GLY A 155 8.69 8.91 24.41
C GLY A 155 9.56 9.31 23.22
N ASP A 156 10.85 9.54 23.50
CA ASP A 156 11.80 10.13 22.54
C ASP A 156 12.10 9.26 21.32
N GLN A 157 11.77 7.96 21.36
CA GLN A 157 11.97 7.02 20.26
C GLN A 157 10.76 6.91 19.32
N ALA A 158 9.61 7.48 19.71
CA ALA A 158 8.39 7.47 18.91
C ALA A 158 8.49 8.46 17.74
N ARG A 159 7.96 8.07 16.58
CA ARG A 159 7.88 8.94 15.40
C ARG A 159 6.54 9.67 15.41
N VAL A 160 6.47 10.75 16.19
CA VAL A 160 5.24 11.52 16.39
C VAL A 160 5.11 12.60 15.34
N VAL A 161 3.96 12.65 14.65
CA VAL A 161 3.64 13.66 13.64
C VAL A 161 2.31 14.33 13.97
N ASP A 162 2.30 15.66 13.87
CA ASP A 162 1.11 16.45 14.15
C ASP A 162 0.40 16.75 12.84
N VAL A 163 -0.88 16.41 12.78
CA VAL A 163 -1.68 16.50 11.57
C VAL A 163 -3.02 17.15 11.93
N PRO A 164 -3.42 18.23 11.23
CA PRO A 164 -4.71 18.84 11.50
C PRO A 164 -5.84 17.93 10.98
N ALA A 165 -7.01 18.01 11.60
CA ALA A 165 -8.10 17.06 11.41
C ALA A 165 -8.56 16.93 9.94
N GLU A 166 -8.54 18.03 9.18
CA GLU A 166 -8.92 18.09 7.77
C GLU A 166 -7.92 17.42 6.82
N ARG A 167 -6.71 17.10 7.30
CA ARG A 167 -5.67 16.40 6.53
C ARG A 167 -5.72 14.89 6.70
N LEU A 168 -6.58 14.37 7.58
CA LEU A 168 -6.79 12.93 7.68
C LEU A 168 -7.55 12.40 6.46
N VAL A 169 -7.11 11.24 5.97
CA VAL A 169 -7.60 10.65 4.72
C VAL A 169 -8.64 9.57 5.04
N ALA A 170 -9.76 9.55 4.34
CA ALA A 170 -10.80 8.52 4.56
C ALA A 170 -10.52 7.18 3.82
N ARG A 171 -9.26 6.88 3.52
CA ARG A 171 -8.84 5.69 2.76
C ARG A 171 -7.83 4.89 3.56
N SER A 172 -8.11 3.61 3.77
CA SER A 172 -7.36 2.77 4.71
C SER A 172 -5.89 2.58 4.32
N ALA A 173 -5.56 2.63 3.02
CA ALA A 173 -4.18 2.54 2.55
C ALA A 173 -3.26 3.64 3.12
N ALA A 174 -3.78 4.84 3.42
CA ALA A 174 -2.95 5.91 3.97
C ALA A 174 -2.38 5.57 5.36
N TYR A 175 -2.94 4.58 6.06
CA TYR A 175 -2.60 4.24 7.44
C TYR A 175 -1.79 2.94 7.58
N ASP A 176 -1.32 2.36 6.47
CA ASP A 176 -0.53 1.11 6.47
C ASP A 176 0.74 1.22 7.33
N GLY A 177 1.38 2.40 7.32
CA GLY A 177 2.55 2.72 8.14
C GLY A 177 2.26 3.37 9.50
N VAL A 178 1.00 3.39 9.95
CA VAL A 178 0.60 4.10 11.18
C VAL A 178 0.45 3.11 12.33
N ARG A 179 1.02 3.45 13.49
CA ARG A 179 0.88 2.67 14.72
C ARG A 179 -0.36 3.11 15.49
N ALA A 180 -0.41 4.39 15.85
CA ALA A 180 -1.54 4.99 16.53
C ALA A 180 -2.01 6.29 15.86
N LEU A 181 -3.31 6.56 15.98
CA LEU A 181 -3.95 7.83 15.63
C LEU A 181 -4.62 8.40 16.87
N ILE A 182 -4.09 9.50 17.39
CA ILE A 182 -4.50 10.10 18.66
C ILE A 182 -5.34 11.36 18.39
N VAL A 183 -6.54 11.42 18.96
CA VAL A 183 -7.47 12.55 18.83
C VAL A 183 -7.69 13.17 20.21
N ALA A 184 -6.96 14.25 20.46
CA ALA A 184 -6.92 14.90 21.77
C ALA A 184 -8.19 15.70 22.12
N GLY A 185 -8.96 16.13 21.11
CA GLY A 185 -10.25 16.80 21.29
C GLY A 185 -10.15 18.30 21.63
N ASP A 186 -8.98 18.89 21.47
CA ASP A 186 -8.69 20.32 21.67
C ASP A 186 -8.78 21.16 20.38
N GLY A 187 -9.16 20.56 19.25
CA GLY A 187 -9.36 21.23 17.97
C GLY A 187 -10.57 20.70 17.21
N ASP A 188 -10.63 20.98 15.90
CA ASP A 188 -11.74 20.54 15.04
C ASP A 188 -11.88 19.00 15.03
N PRO A 189 -13.12 18.46 15.10
CA PRO A 189 -13.32 17.03 15.09
C PRO A 189 -12.93 16.40 13.74
N PRO A 190 -12.15 15.31 13.74
CA PRO A 190 -11.87 14.56 12.52
C PRO A 190 -13.14 13.87 12.00
N ARG A 191 -13.16 13.60 10.69
CA ARG A 191 -14.24 12.83 10.06
C ARG A 191 -14.21 11.39 10.58
N THR A 192 -15.37 10.85 10.97
CA THR A 192 -15.53 9.45 11.42
C THR A 192 -14.96 8.45 10.42
N ALA A 193 -15.17 8.69 9.12
CA ALA A 193 -14.65 7.85 8.05
C ALA A 193 -13.12 7.71 8.06
N ALA A 194 -12.38 8.76 8.47
CA ALA A 194 -10.93 8.70 8.58
C ALA A 194 -10.47 7.87 9.79
N LEU A 195 -11.18 7.99 10.93
CA LEU A 195 -10.91 7.16 12.11
C LEU A 195 -11.20 5.68 11.84
N VAL A 196 -12.32 5.39 11.18
CA VAL A 196 -12.68 4.04 10.76
C VAL A 196 -11.68 3.50 9.74
N ALA A 197 -11.23 4.31 8.79
CA ALA A 197 -10.20 3.91 7.82
C ALA A 197 -8.86 3.57 8.51
N ALA A 198 -8.45 4.36 9.52
CA ALA A 198 -7.26 4.10 10.31
C ALA A 198 -7.38 2.80 11.13
N ALA A 199 -8.49 2.62 11.84
CA ALA A 199 -8.74 1.39 12.60
C ALA A 199 -8.84 0.17 11.67
N ALA A 200 -9.55 0.28 10.54
CA ALA A 200 -9.61 -0.78 9.53
C ALA A 200 -8.23 -1.16 9.02
N ALA A 201 -7.30 -0.20 8.93
CA ALA A 201 -5.92 -0.40 8.55
C ALA A 201 -5.01 -1.03 9.63
N GLY A 202 -5.53 -1.26 10.83
CA GLY A 202 -4.74 -1.84 11.91
C GLY A 202 -4.08 -0.82 12.84
N ALA A 203 -4.42 0.46 12.73
CA ALA A 203 -3.96 1.47 13.69
C ALA A 203 -4.75 1.39 15.01
N ILE A 204 -4.12 1.81 16.11
CA ILE A 204 -4.77 2.02 17.40
C ILE A 204 -5.29 3.46 17.42
N VAL A 205 -6.60 3.65 17.31
CA VAL A 205 -7.24 4.96 17.38
C VAL A 205 -7.53 5.29 18.84
N VAL A 206 -6.95 6.38 19.33
CA VAL A 206 -7.06 6.82 20.72
C VAL A 206 -7.93 8.06 20.78
N LEU A 207 -9.02 8.00 21.53
CA LEU A 207 -9.90 9.13 21.79
C LEU A 207 -9.70 9.61 23.23
N SER A 208 -9.43 10.89 23.43
CA SER A 208 -9.56 11.50 24.76
C SER A 208 -11.02 11.45 25.23
N ASP A 209 -11.26 11.62 26.53
CA ASP A 209 -12.64 11.71 27.05
C ASP A 209 -13.40 12.89 26.40
N VAL A 210 -12.70 13.97 26.07
CA VAL A 210 -13.28 15.14 25.38
C VAL A 210 -13.68 14.79 23.95
N SER A 211 -12.81 14.14 23.17
CA SER A 211 -13.13 13.79 21.79
C SER A 211 -14.17 12.70 21.71
N ALA A 212 -14.17 11.73 22.62
CA ALA A 212 -15.18 10.68 22.71
C ALA A 212 -16.58 11.23 23.02
N ALA A 213 -16.68 12.35 23.76
CA ALA A 213 -17.95 13.00 24.07
C ALA A 213 -18.53 13.81 22.88
N LEU A 214 -17.76 14.03 21.81
CA LEU A 214 -18.25 14.76 20.65
C LEU A 214 -19.35 13.95 19.94
N PRO A 215 -20.51 14.54 19.61
CA PRO A 215 -21.62 13.81 18.98
C PRO A 215 -21.22 13.06 17.70
N ALA A 216 -20.28 13.62 16.94
CA ALA A 216 -19.76 13.00 15.73
C ALA A 216 -18.98 11.70 16.01
N LEU A 217 -18.32 11.57 17.17
CA LEU A 217 -17.41 10.47 17.50
C LEU A 217 -17.98 9.50 18.53
N ALA A 218 -19.05 9.89 19.25
CA ALA A 218 -19.64 9.08 20.32
C ALA A 218 -20.03 7.65 19.88
N ALA A 219 -20.48 7.47 18.64
CA ALA A 219 -20.83 6.15 18.10
C ALA A 219 -19.63 5.21 17.88
N LEU A 220 -18.42 5.77 17.79
CA LEU A 220 -17.17 5.03 17.62
C LEU A 220 -16.52 4.69 18.96
N ALA A 221 -16.79 5.49 20.00
CA ALA A 221 -16.22 5.26 21.32
C ALA A 221 -16.56 3.85 21.85
N PRO A 222 -15.64 3.20 22.57
CA PRO A 222 -15.93 1.98 23.29
C PRO A 222 -17.10 2.17 24.28
N PRO A 223 -17.91 1.12 24.55
CA PRO A 223 -18.88 1.13 25.63
C PRO A 223 -18.23 1.47 26.98
N ALA A 224 -18.99 2.01 27.93
CA ALA A 224 -18.45 2.42 29.23
C ALA A 224 -17.77 1.28 30.01
N ASP A 225 -18.25 0.04 29.80
CA ASP A 225 -17.78 -1.15 30.49
C ASP A 225 -16.59 -1.84 29.80
N GLU A 226 -16.17 -1.34 28.62
CA GLU A 226 -15.07 -1.92 27.83
C GLU A 226 -13.96 -0.88 27.57
N PRO A 227 -12.69 -1.21 27.86
CA PRO A 227 -11.58 -0.27 27.66
C PRO A 227 -11.19 -0.07 26.18
N TRP A 228 -11.58 -1.00 25.31
CA TRP A 228 -11.26 -1.00 23.88
C TRP A 228 -12.38 -1.62 23.05
N ARG A 229 -12.43 -1.26 21.78
CA ARG A 229 -13.36 -1.82 20.80
C ARG A 229 -12.60 -2.21 19.54
N ARG A 230 -12.70 -3.46 19.11
CA ARG A 230 -12.14 -3.91 17.82
C ARG A 230 -12.90 -3.24 16.68
N VAL A 231 -12.18 -2.63 15.75
CA VAL A 231 -12.75 -2.07 14.51
C VAL A 231 -11.80 -2.42 13.37
N GLY A 232 -12.20 -3.39 12.54
CA GLY A 232 -11.35 -3.91 11.50
C GLY A 232 -10.09 -4.58 12.02
N ALA A 233 -8.95 -4.30 11.40
CA ALA A 233 -7.69 -4.88 11.84
C ALA A 233 -7.13 -4.23 13.12
N GLY A 234 -7.67 -3.07 13.51
CA GLY A 234 -7.19 -2.23 14.60
C GLY A 234 -8.20 -2.08 15.73
N TRP A 235 -8.04 -1.00 16.48
CA TRP A 235 -8.77 -0.78 17.72
C TRP A 235 -9.16 0.69 17.87
N ILE A 236 -10.28 0.93 18.56
CA ILE A 236 -10.61 2.24 19.11
C ILE A 236 -10.56 2.12 20.62
N VAL A 237 -9.85 3.03 21.28
CA VAL A 237 -9.63 3.01 22.73
C VAL A 237 -9.81 4.41 23.32
N LEU A 238 -10.17 4.46 24.60
CA LEU A 238 -10.13 5.71 25.35
C LEU A 238 -8.71 5.98 25.86
N GLU A 239 -8.30 7.25 25.91
CA GLU A 239 -6.97 7.67 26.34
C GLU A 239 -6.56 7.13 27.72
N ARG A 240 -7.52 7.03 28.65
CA ARG A 240 -7.32 6.47 29.99
C ARG A 240 -6.93 4.98 29.99
N ALA A 241 -7.28 4.26 28.92
CA ALA A 241 -6.97 2.84 28.74
C ALA A 241 -5.68 2.61 27.94
N LEU A 242 -5.02 3.68 27.46
CA LEU A 242 -3.83 3.59 26.61
C LEU A 242 -2.66 2.91 27.34
N GLU A 243 -2.23 3.46 28.47
CA GLU A 243 -1.05 2.96 29.21
C GLU A 243 -1.16 1.48 29.64
N PRO A 244 -2.27 1.02 30.27
CA PRO A 244 -2.37 -0.40 30.65
C PRO A 244 -2.60 -1.34 29.46
N GLY A 245 -3.08 -0.84 28.32
CA GLY A 245 -3.56 -1.66 27.20
C GLY A 245 -2.66 -1.71 25.97
N VAL A 246 -1.77 -0.74 25.73
CA VAL A 246 -1.02 -0.63 24.46
C VAL A 246 -0.21 -1.88 24.15
N ALA A 247 0.54 -2.43 25.10
CA ALA A 247 1.37 -3.62 24.85
C ALA A 247 0.52 -4.83 24.43
N VAL A 248 -0.65 -5.00 25.05
CA VAL A 248 -1.61 -6.06 24.75
C VAL A 248 -2.21 -5.86 23.35
N LEU A 249 -2.59 -4.62 23.02
CA LEU A 249 -3.17 -4.29 21.72
C LEU A 249 -2.15 -4.42 20.59
N GLU A 250 -0.90 -4.01 20.83
CA GLU A 250 0.21 -4.16 19.89
C GLU A 250 0.55 -5.63 19.63
N ALA A 251 0.59 -6.46 20.68
CA ALA A 251 0.78 -7.91 20.53
C ALA A 251 -0.36 -8.57 19.74
N ALA A 252 -1.57 -7.99 19.78
CA ALA A 252 -2.74 -8.45 19.03
C ALA A 252 -2.86 -7.84 17.62
N ARG A 253 -1.92 -6.98 17.18
CA ARG A 253 -1.92 -6.43 15.82
C ARG A 253 -1.48 -7.50 14.82
N THR A 254 -2.05 -7.43 13.63
CA THR A 254 -1.64 -8.29 12.51
C THR A 254 -0.55 -7.60 11.70
N ASP A 255 0.52 -8.33 11.40
CA ASP A 255 1.48 -7.91 10.39
C ASP A 255 0.86 -8.14 9.00
N HIS A 256 0.23 -7.10 8.45
CA HIS A 256 -0.38 -7.15 7.13
C HIS A 256 0.63 -7.46 6.03
N ALA A 257 1.84 -6.92 6.13
CA ALA A 257 2.88 -7.15 5.12
C ALA A 257 3.29 -8.62 5.09
N ALA A 258 3.52 -9.24 6.26
CA ALA A 258 3.80 -10.66 6.36
C ALA A 258 2.61 -11.53 5.90
N THR A 259 1.39 -11.18 6.33
CA THR A 259 0.15 -11.91 5.98
C THR A 259 -0.09 -11.93 4.48
N VAL A 260 -0.02 -10.77 3.83
CA VAL A 260 -0.23 -10.66 2.38
C VAL A 260 0.91 -11.33 1.60
N SER A 261 2.16 -11.24 2.09
CA SER A 261 3.30 -11.90 1.45
C SER A 261 3.19 -13.43 1.53
N ALA A 262 2.78 -13.96 2.69
CA ALA A 262 2.55 -15.39 2.89
C ALA A 262 1.39 -15.87 2.01
N PHE A 263 0.27 -15.14 1.99
CA PHE A 263 -0.88 -15.44 1.15
C PHE A 263 -0.52 -15.45 -0.35
N ALA A 264 0.22 -14.43 -0.80
CA ALA A 264 0.64 -14.36 -2.19
C ALA A 264 1.59 -15.50 -2.56
N ALA A 265 2.49 -15.93 -1.67
CA ALA A 265 3.43 -17.01 -1.96
C ALA A 265 2.76 -18.35 -2.29
N VAL A 266 1.54 -18.57 -1.82
CA VAL A 266 0.73 -19.77 -2.09
C VAL A 266 0.26 -19.76 -3.55
N ASP A 267 0.15 -20.93 -4.19
CA ASP A 267 -0.49 -21.13 -5.50
C ASP A 267 -0.11 -20.11 -6.59
N ARG A 268 1.19 -19.83 -6.69
CA ARG A 268 1.73 -19.08 -7.82
C ARG A 268 1.28 -19.73 -9.13
N LEU A 269 0.78 -18.92 -10.06
CA LEU A 269 0.56 -19.34 -11.45
C LEU A 269 1.82 -20.06 -11.94
N VAL A 270 1.71 -21.38 -12.08
CA VAL A 270 2.77 -22.18 -12.68
C VAL A 270 2.67 -21.91 -14.17
N PRO A 271 3.77 -21.49 -14.83
CA PRO A 271 3.73 -21.29 -16.27
C PRO A 271 3.26 -22.59 -16.94
N PRO A 272 2.41 -22.52 -17.99
CA PRO A 272 1.94 -23.73 -18.66
C PRO A 272 3.14 -24.59 -19.02
N ARG A 273 3.11 -25.86 -18.59
CA ARG A 273 4.20 -26.80 -18.89
C ARG A 273 4.40 -26.79 -20.40
N SER A 274 5.65 -26.66 -20.85
CA SER A 274 5.96 -26.94 -22.25
C SER A 274 5.36 -28.31 -22.59
N GLU A 275 4.76 -28.45 -23.78
CA GLU A 275 4.31 -29.76 -24.24
C GLU A 275 5.40 -30.80 -24.02
N SER A 276 4.99 -32.04 -23.71
CA SER A 276 5.93 -33.14 -23.46
C SER A 276 6.99 -33.16 -24.56
N SER A 277 8.26 -33.00 -24.15
CA SER A 277 9.41 -33.03 -25.06
C SER A 277 9.41 -34.28 -25.94
N ILE A 278 8.80 -35.38 -25.45
CA ILE A 278 8.63 -36.64 -26.18
C ILE A 278 7.67 -36.47 -27.37
N THR A 279 6.52 -35.84 -27.19
CA THR A 279 5.54 -35.60 -28.28
C THR A 279 6.14 -34.72 -29.37
N LEU A 280 6.82 -33.64 -28.96
CA LEU A 280 7.55 -32.76 -29.88
C LEU A 280 8.67 -33.49 -30.62
N LEU A 281 9.43 -34.35 -29.93
CA LEU A 281 10.50 -35.14 -30.53
C LEU A 281 9.96 -36.16 -31.55
N PHE A 282 8.87 -36.86 -31.23
CA PHE A 282 8.20 -37.77 -32.17
C PHE A 282 7.68 -37.04 -33.40
N GLY A 283 6.98 -35.92 -33.21
CA GLY A 283 6.49 -35.08 -34.31
C GLY A 283 7.63 -34.57 -35.20
N ALA A 284 8.70 -34.06 -34.59
CA ALA A 284 9.90 -33.61 -35.30
C ALA A 284 10.61 -34.74 -36.05
N SER A 285 10.65 -35.96 -35.48
CA SER A 285 11.28 -37.12 -36.10
C SER A 285 10.50 -37.61 -37.33
N ILE A 286 9.17 -37.69 -37.24
CA ILE A 286 8.30 -38.03 -38.37
C ILE A 286 8.44 -36.99 -39.49
N TYR A 287 8.46 -35.72 -39.10
CA TYR A 287 8.64 -34.60 -40.03
C TYR A 287 9.99 -34.63 -40.74
N ALA A 288 11.08 -34.84 -40.00
CA ALA A 288 12.42 -34.97 -40.56
C ALA A 288 12.52 -36.17 -41.52
N LEU A 289 11.88 -37.29 -41.17
CA LEU A 289 11.81 -38.47 -42.04
C LEU A 289 11.06 -38.17 -43.35
N ALA A 290 9.93 -37.47 -43.29
CA ALA A 290 9.18 -37.08 -44.49
C ALA A 290 10.01 -36.19 -45.43
N VAL A 291 10.73 -35.21 -44.87
CA VAL A 291 11.66 -34.35 -45.62
C VAL A 291 12.78 -35.17 -46.26
N LEU A 292 13.39 -36.10 -45.51
CA LEU A 292 14.45 -36.97 -46.01
C LEU A 292 13.97 -37.88 -47.14
N ILE A 293 12.77 -38.44 -47.06
CA ILE A 293 12.17 -39.27 -48.12
C ILE A 293 12.00 -38.42 -49.40
N VAL A 294 11.42 -37.23 -49.28
CA VAL A 294 11.18 -36.35 -50.43
C VAL A 294 12.50 -35.90 -51.09
N LEU A 295 13.52 -35.57 -50.28
CA LEU A 295 14.86 -35.24 -50.77
C LEU A 295 15.54 -36.43 -51.44
N ARG A 296 15.38 -37.65 -50.89
CA ARG A 296 16.03 -38.85 -51.40
C ARG A 296 15.47 -39.34 -52.73
N PHE A 297 14.16 -39.21 -52.94
CA PHE A 297 13.48 -39.81 -54.10
C PHE A 297 13.00 -38.79 -55.15
N GLY A 298 12.97 -37.49 -54.83
CA GLY A 298 12.35 -36.46 -55.69
C GLY A 298 13.28 -35.65 -56.59
N GLY A 299 14.61 -35.78 -56.46
CA GLY A 299 15.57 -34.97 -57.23
C GLY A 299 15.39 -33.45 -57.02
N LEU A 300 15.63 -32.64 -58.06
CA LEU A 300 15.50 -31.17 -58.01
C LEU A 300 14.08 -30.69 -57.62
N PRO A 301 12.98 -31.27 -58.16
CA PRO A 301 11.61 -31.01 -57.68
C PRO A 301 11.38 -31.40 -56.22
N GLY A 302 12.04 -32.46 -55.75
CA GLY A 302 12.02 -32.89 -54.34
C GLY A 302 12.58 -31.82 -53.40
N ILE A 303 13.57 -31.03 -53.81
CA ILE A 303 14.10 -29.91 -53.01
C ILE A 303 13.01 -28.85 -52.79
N VAL A 304 12.26 -28.49 -53.83
CA VAL A 304 11.17 -27.51 -53.74
C VAL A 304 10.04 -28.02 -52.85
N ALA A 305 9.66 -29.29 -53.00
CA ALA A 305 8.64 -29.92 -52.15
C ALA A 305 9.08 -30.01 -50.69
N ALA A 306 10.35 -30.37 -50.43
CA ALA A 306 10.93 -30.38 -49.09
C ALA A 306 10.91 -28.96 -48.46
N ALA A 307 11.28 -27.92 -49.21
CA ALA A 307 11.22 -26.54 -48.73
C ALA A 307 9.78 -26.11 -48.39
N ALA A 308 8.80 -26.47 -49.24
CA ALA A 308 7.40 -26.18 -48.98
C ALA A 308 6.88 -26.91 -47.72
N ILE A 309 7.23 -28.18 -47.54
CA ILE A 309 6.92 -28.96 -46.33
C ILE A 309 7.58 -28.30 -45.11
N VAL A 310 8.83 -27.85 -45.25
CA VAL A 310 9.56 -27.17 -44.17
C VAL A 310 8.82 -25.90 -43.73
N ILE A 311 8.45 -25.05 -44.68
CA ILE A 311 7.77 -23.78 -44.41
C ILE A 311 6.37 -24.03 -43.83
N ALA A 312 5.57 -24.90 -44.45
CA ALA A 312 4.21 -25.20 -44.01
C ALA A 312 4.19 -25.88 -42.64
N GLY A 313 5.07 -26.87 -42.41
CA GLY A 313 5.18 -27.57 -41.14
C GLY A 313 5.64 -26.64 -40.02
N SER A 314 6.62 -25.76 -40.28
CA SER A 314 7.03 -24.74 -39.32
C SER A 314 5.92 -23.74 -39.01
N PHE A 315 5.12 -23.34 -40.01
CA PHE A 315 3.99 -22.43 -39.80
C PHE A 315 2.86 -23.08 -38.98
N VAL A 316 2.48 -24.32 -39.32
CA VAL A 316 1.46 -25.08 -38.59
C VAL A 316 1.91 -25.37 -37.16
N ALA A 317 3.16 -25.78 -36.96
CA ALA A 317 3.72 -25.99 -35.63
C ALA A 317 3.73 -24.69 -34.81
N TRP A 318 4.13 -23.56 -35.41
CA TRP A 318 4.09 -22.27 -34.74
C TRP A 318 2.66 -21.85 -34.38
N ALA A 319 1.69 -22.03 -35.28
CA ALA A 319 0.30 -21.69 -35.03
C ALA A 319 -0.34 -22.58 -33.96
N ALA A 320 -0.05 -23.89 -33.96
CA ALA A 320 -0.59 -24.86 -33.01
C ALA A 320 0.03 -24.75 -31.62
N LEU A 321 1.34 -24.44 -31.55
CA LEU A 321 2.07 -24.30 -30.28
C LEU A 321 1.95 -22.89 -29.69
N ARG A 322 1.32 -21.95 -30.41
CA ARG A 322 1.11 -20.59 -29.89
C ARG A 322 0.04 -20.62 -28.81
N PRO A 323 0.33 -20.11 -27.60
CA PRO A 323 -0.70 -19.96 -26.58
C PRO A 323 -1.83 -19.08 -27.07
N SER A 324 -3.08 -19.47 -26.80
CA SER A 324 -4.28 -18.73 -27.18
C SER A 324 -4.38 -17.36 -26.49
N SER A 325 -3.79 -17.23 -25.29
CA SER A 325 -3.63 -15.97 -24.58
C SER A 325 -2.15 -15.73 -24.28
N PRO A 326 -1.54 -14.64 -24.76
CA PRO A 326 -0.12 -14.35 -24.53
C PRO A 326 0.17 -14.00 -23.06
N THR A 327 -0.85 -13.64 -22.29
CA THR A 327 -0.75 -13.25 -20.89
C THR A 327 -1.78 -14.04 -20.09
N LEU A 328 -1.34 -14.60 -18.97
CA LEU A 328 -2.19 -15.23 -17.97
C LEU A 328 -2.24 -14.31 -16.76
N GLN A 329 -3.45 -14.03 -16.29
CA GLN A 329 -3.71 -13.22 -15.12
C GLN A 329 -4.73 -13.93 -14.23
N THR A 330 -4.41 -14.06 -12.95
CA THR A 330 -5.35 -14.50 -11.92
C THR A 330 -5.35 -13.53 -10.76
N THR A 331 -6.49 -13.42 -10.09
CA THR A 331 -6.67 -12.55 -8.93
C THR A 331 -7.15 -13.36 -7.74
N ARG A 332 -6.61 -13.04 -6.57
CA ARG A 332 -6.98 -13.68 -5.30
C ARG A 332 -7.13 -12.60 -4.24
N ASP A 333 -8.11 -12.76 -3.37
CA ASP A 333 -8.42 -11.76 -2.36
C ASP A 333 -8.28 -12.34 -0.95
N VAL A 334 -7.73 -11.53 -0.05
CA VAL A 334 -7.78 -11.76 1.39
C VAL A 334 -8.32 -10.51 2.08
N VAL A 335 -9.30 -10.67 2.96
CA VAL A 335 -9.84 -9.59 3.79
C VAL A 335 -9.43 -9.83 5.23
N ILE A 336 -8.74 -8.87 5.83
CA ILE A 336 -8.24 -8.94 7.19
C ILE A 336 -9.00 -7.91 8.03
N GLY A 337 -9.68 -8.36 9.08
CA GLY A 337 -10.38 -7.44 9.97
C GLY A 337 -11.20 -8.13 11.05
N GLY A 338 -12.17 -7.41 11.58
CA GLY A 338 -12.94 -7.81 12.74
C GLY A 338 -14.15 -6.88 12.93
N ASN A 339 -15.21 -7.42 13.54
CA ASN A 339 -16.48 -6.72 13.76
C ASN A 339 -17.09 -6.15 12.46
N GLY A 340 -17.13 -6.97 11.40
CA GLY A 340 -17.86 -6.67 10.16
C GLY A 340 -17.11 -5.79 9.15
N ILE A 341 -15.99 -5.16 9.52
CA ILE A 341 -15.18 -4.32 8.64
C ILE A 341 -13.74 -4.83 8.60
N GLY A 342 -13.00 -4.51 7.52
CA GLY A 342 -11.60 -4.86 7.40
C GLY A 342 -10.94 -4.23 6.18
N GLN A 343 -9.71 -4.66 5.90
CA GLN A 343 -8.97 -4.33 4.69
C GLN A 343 -8.95 -5.51 3.72
N ARG A 344 -9.43 -5.27 2.50
CA ARG A 344 -9.25 -6.18 1.38
C ARG A 344 -7.91 -5.92 0.70
N TRP A 345 -7.16 -7.01 0.54
CA TRP A 345 -5.91 -7.09 -0.20
C TRP A 345 -6.13 -8.00 -1.40
N ARG A 346 -5.94 -7.45 -2.60
CA ARG A 346 -6.00 -8.22 -3.84
C ARG A 346 -4.61 -8.50 -4.36
N VAL A 347 -4.32 -9.76 -4.61
CA VAL A 347 -3.09 -10.25 -5.23
C VAL A 347 -3.37 -10.56 -6.69
N HIS A 348 -2.55 -10.02 -7.57
CA HIS A 348 -2.51 -10.32 -9.00
C HIS A 348 -1.31 -11.20 -9.26
N ASP A 349 -1.55 -12.38 -9.81
CA ASP A 349 -0.51 -13.21 -10.38
C ASP A 349 -0.53 -13.00 -11.89
N LEU A 350 0.59 -12.54 -12.43
CA LEU A 350 0.76 -12.27 -13.86
C LEU A 350 1.85 -13.15 -14.43
N VAL A 351 1.60 -13.75 -15.59
CA VAL A 351 2.62 -14.45 -16.38
C VAL A 351 2.47 -14.02 -17.84
N SER A 352 3.55 -13.56 -18.46
CA SER A 352 3.58 -13.26 -19.89
C SER A 352 4.42 -14.30 -20.64
N LEU A 353 3.88 -14.81 -21.74
CA LEU A 353 4.50 -15.85 -22.57
C LEU A 353 5.50 -15.27 -23.58
N PRO A 354 5.22 -14.16 -24.28
CA PRO A 354 6.25 -13.28 -24.82
C PRO A 354 6.77 -12.32 -23.73
N ALA A 355 7.87 -11.63 -23.98
CA ALA A 355 8.17 -10.44 -23.19
C ALA A 355 7.17 -9.35 -23.59
N SER A 356 6.45 -8.77 -22.64
CA SER A 356 5.42 -7.76 -22.92
C SER A 356 5.23 -6.81 -21.74
N GLU A 357 4.64 -5.66 -22.04
CA GLU A 357 4.17 -4.73 -21.01
C GLU A 357 2.72 -5.08 -20.67
N VAL A 358 2.45 -5.43 -19.42
CA VAL A 358 1.10 -5.74 -18.93
C VAL A 358 0.55 -4.53 -18.19
N ARG A 359 -0.67 -4.12 -18.55
CA ARG A 359 -1.39 -3.03 -17.90
C ARG A 359 -2.48 -3.58 -16.99
N LEU A 360 -2.59 -2.98 -15.82
CA LEU A 360 -3.62 -3.24 -14.83
C LEU A 360 -4.37 -1.94 -14.54
N ASP A 361 -5.69 -2.01 -14.46
CA ASP A 361 -6.56 -0.87 -14.11
C ASP A 361 -6.60 -0.64 -12.58
N ALA A 362 -5.44 -0.73 -11.92
CA ALA A 362 -5.30 -0.54 -10.50
C ALA A 362 -3.89 -0.07 -10.12
N ALA A 363 -3.80 0.72 -9.04
CA ALA A 363 -2.54 1.04 -8.38
C ALA A 363 -2.07 -0.19 -7.59
N VAL A 364 -0.90 -0.73 -7.92
CA VAL A 364 -0.34 -1.93 -7.30
C VAL A 364 1.10 -1.71 -6.88
N ARG A 365 1.54 -2.49 -5.90
CA ARG A 365 2.95 -2.65 -5.53
C ARG A 365 3.46 -4.04 -5.91
N PRO A 366 4.74 -4.22 -6.24
CA PRO A 366 5.29 -5.55 -6.43
C PRO A 366 5.68 -6.18 -5.09
N ILE A 367 5.55 -7.50 -4.98
CA ILE A 367 6.09 -8.23 -3.80
C ILE A 367 7.61 -8.40 -3.90
N GLY A 368 8.15 -8.47 -5.12
CA GLY A 368 9.58 -8.51 -5.41
C GLY A 368 10.12 -7.21 -6.00
N LEU A 369 11.43 -7.17 -6.25
CA LEU A 369 12.08 -6.05 -6.93
C LEU A 369 11.78 -6.10 -8.43
N THR A 370 10.82 -5.30 -8.86
CA THR A 370 10.39 -5.24 -10.26
C THR A 370 10.18 -3.79 -10.65
N PRO A 371 10.73 -3.35 -11.80
CA PRO A 371 10.44 -2.02 -12.28
C PRO A 371 8.96 -1.92 -12.68
N LEU A 372 8.32 -0.80 -12.40
CA LEU A 372 6.95 -0.55 -12.82
C LEU A 372 6.66 0.94 -12.93
N THR A 373 5.62 1.28 -13.69
CA THR A 373 5.01 2.61 -13.68
C THR A 373 3.60 2.51 -13.13
N THR A 374 3.25 3.28 -12.10
CA THR A 374 1.92 3.28 -11.49
C THR A 374 1.38 4.69 -11.37
N GLY A 375 0.09 4.83 -11.13
CA GLY A 375 -0.58 6.10 -10.99
C GLY A 375 -2.09 5.93 -10.82
N PRO A 376 -2.84 7.05 -10.85
CA PRO A 376 -4.29 7.04 -10.77
C PRO A 376 -4.96 6.25 -11.90
N ASP A 377 -4.35 6.27 -13.08
CA ASP A 377 -4.88 5.65 -14.30
C ASP A 377 -4.56 4.14 -14.40
N GLY A 378 -3.84 3.58 -13.43
CA GLY A 378 -3.48 2.17 -13.39
C GLY A 378 -1.98 1.93 -13.26
N THR A 379 -1.56 0.69 -13.54
CA THR A 379 -0.16 0.27 -13.44
C THR A 379 0.28 -0.47 -14.69
N SER A 380 1.48 -0.15 -15.16
CA SER A 380 2.16 -0.80 -16.26
C SER A 380 3.40 -1.53 -15.74
N VAL A 381 3.49 -2.82 -16.04
CA VAL A 381 4.58 -3.69 -15.58
C VAL A 381 5.24 -4.38 -16.77
N PRO A 382 6.53 -4.15 -17.02
CA PRO A 382 7.28 -4.93 -17.99
C PRO A 382 7.50 -6.35 -17.44
N LEU A 383 6.96 -7.35 -18.14
CA LEU A 383 7.13 -8.76 -17.80
C LEU A 383 8.06 -9.43 -18.81
N ALA A 384 9.09 -10.08 -18.28
CA ALA A 384 9.93 -10.96 -19.07
C ALA A 384 9.18 -12.23 -19.46
N ARG A 385 9.56 -12.78 -20.61
CA ARG A 385 9.03 -14.04 -21.15
C ARG A 385 9.13 -15.17 -20.11
N TRP A 386 8.01 -15.85 -19.87
CA TRP A 386 7.86 -16.97 -18.93
C TRP A 386 8.21 -16.65 -17.47
N ARG A 387 8.22 -15.37 -17.08
CA ARG A 387 8.44 -14.94 -15.70
C ARG A 387 7.11 -14.53 -15.08
N GLY A 388 6.80 -15.17 -13.95
CA GLY A 388 5.67 -14.78 -13.12
C GLY A 388 6.01 -13.58 -12.26
N GLN A 389 5.05 -12.67 -12.10
CA GLN A 389 5.13 -11.53 -11.21
C GLN A 389 3.90 -11.51 -10.31
N GLN A 390 4.12 -11.20 -9.04
CA GLN A 390 3.05 -10.98 -8.08
C GLN A 390 2.99 -9.51 -7.73
N LEU A 391 1.79 -8.95 -7.84
CA LEU A 391 1.49 -7.57 -7.54
C LEU A 391 0.34 -7.52 -6.55
N VAL A 392 0.34 -6.53 -5.67
CA VAL A 392 -0.67 -6.34 -4.64
C VAL A 392 -1.34 -5.00 -4.87
N GLU A 393 -2.65 -5.00 -5.07
CA GLU A 393 -3.42 -3.75 -5.16
C GLU A 393 -3.33 -2.96 -3.86
N ARG A 394 -3.45 -1.63 -4.00
CA ARG A 394 -3.70 -0.74 -2.88
C ARG A 394 -4.89 -1.25 -2.05
N PRO A 395 -4.72 -1.47 -0.74
CA PRO A 395 -5.78 -2.03 0.09
C PRO A 395 -6.95 -1.07 0.20
N ARG A 396 -8.16 -1.64 0.32
CA ARG A 396 -9.39 -0.87 0.47
C ARG A 396 -10.21 -1.41 1.63
N VAL A 397 -11.03 -0.55 2.21
CA VAL A 397 -12.03 -0.98 3.20
C VAL A 397 -13.00 -1.94 2.52
N ALA A 398 -13.32 -3.04 3.20
CA ALA A 398 -14.30 -4.02 2.76
C ALA A 398 -15.00 -4.64 3.97
N ASP A 399 -16.15 -5.27 3.72
CA ASP A 399 -16.86 -6.03 4.73
C ASP A 399 -16.10 -7.33 5.05
N VAL A 400 -16.08 -7.69 6.33
CA VAL A 400 -15.58 -8.98 6.79
C VAL A 400 -16.79 -9.82 7.19
N TRP A 401 -17.07 -10.85 6.41
CA TRP A 401 -18.26 -11.67 6.61
C TRP A 401 -18.13 -12.65 7.78
N LEU A 402 -16.91 -13.09 8.08
CA LEU A 402 -16.64 -13.92 9.25
C LEU A 402 -16.41 -13.03 10.47
N ARG A 403 -17.23 -13.15 11.51
CA ARG A 403 -17.01 -12.42 12.77
C ARG A 403 -17.12 -13.33 13.99
N TRP A 404 -16.52 -12.87 15.08
CA TRP A 404 -16.74 -13.42 16.40
C TRP A 404 -17.98 -12.77 17.03
N GLU A 405 -18.87 -13.60 17.56
CA GLU A 405 -19.95 -13.20 18.44
C GLU A 405 -19.76 -13.96 19.77
N GLY A 406 -19.11 -13.29 20.72
CA GLY A 406 -18.62 -13.93 21.94
C GLY A 406 -17.59 -15.02 21.62
N ARG A 407 -17.99 -16.29 21.73
CA ARG A 407 -17.15 -17.46 21.43
C ARG A 407 -17.50 -18.13 20.11
N ASP A 408 -18.57 -17.72 19.46
CA ASP A 408 -19.04 -18.36 18.25
C ASP A 408 -18.58 -17.58 17.01
N LEU A 409 -18.39 -18.29 15.92
CA LEU A 409 -18.14 -17.70 14.61
C LEU A 409 -19.44 -17.57 13.84
N VAL A 410 -19.71 -16.37 13.32
CA VAL A 410 -20.91 -16.05 12.56
C VAL A 410 -20.52 -15.62 11.16
N ASN A 411 -21.33 -16.02 10.18
CA ASN A 411 -21.21 -15.61 8.79
C ASN A 411 -22.30 -14.60 8.44
N ASP A 412 -21.95 -13.32 8.35
CA ASP A 412 -22.85 -12.25 7.87
C ASP A 412 -22.92 -12.14 6.35
N GLY A 413 -22.11 -12.93 5.66
CA GLY A 413 -21.98 -12.88 4.21
C GLY A 413 -23.15 -13.52 3.49
N PRO A 414 -23.30 -13.20 2.19
CA PRO A 414 -24.33 -13.80 1.34
C PRO A 414 -23.99 -15.22 0.87
N ARG A 415 -22.79 -15.73 1.19
CA ARG A 415 -22.26 -17.01 0.69
C ARG A 415 -21.82 -17.91 1.85
N PRO A 416 -21.90 -19.24 1.69
CA PRO A 416 -21.38 -20.14 2.70
C PRO A 416 -19.87 -19.97 2.84
N LEU A 417 -19.40 -20.00 4.08
CA LEU A 417 -17.99 -19.99 4.41
C LEU A 417 -17.51 -21.42 4.65
N THR A 418 -16.46 -21.82 3.95
CA THR A 418 -15.84 -23.15 4.04
C THR A 418 -14.41 -23.02 4.59
N GLU A 419 -13.78 -24.15 4.92
CA GLU A 419 -12.45 -24.19 5.55
C GLU A 419 -12.33 -23.31 6.80
N VAL A 420 -13.40 -23.25 7.60
CA VAL A 420 -13.47 -22.38 8.77
C VAL A 420 -12.65 -22.95 9.93
N ARG A 421 -11.60 -22.25 10.33
CA ARG A 421 -10.62 -22.73 11.31
C ARG A 421 -10.03 -21.62 12.15
N VAL A 422 -9.65 -21.92 13.38
CA VAL A 422 -9.05 -20.97 14.33
C VAL A 422 -7.59 -21.31 14.59
N ARG A 423 -6.72 -20.30 14.55
CA ARG A 423 -5.30 -20.49 14.91
C ARG A 423 -5.23 -20.87 16.39
N GLY A 424 -4.80 -22.11 16.66
CA GLY A 424 -4.67 -22.64 18.02
C GLY A 424 -5.77 -23.61 18.45
N GLY A 425 -6.65 -24.07 17.54
CA GLY A 425 -7.51 -25.21 17.85
C GLY A 425 -8.64 -25.41 16.86
N ASP A 426 -9.79 -24.84 17.20
CA ASP A 426 -11.10 -25.25 16.70
C ASP A 426 -11.21 -25.27 15.16
N VAL A 427 -11.79 -26.34 14.66
CA VAL A 427 -12.22 -26.49 13.27
C VAL A 427 -13.74 -26.51 13.25
N TYR A 428 -14.32 -25.81 12.29
CA TYR A 428 -15.76 -25.64 12.15
C TYR A 428 -16.24 -26.27 10.84
N ASP A 429 -17.48 -26.73 10.85
CA ASP A 429 -18.19 -27.05 9.61
C ASP A 429 -18.39 -25.80 8.76
N ALA A 430 -18.81 -26.00 7.50
CA ALA A 430 -19.17 -24.88 6.64
C ALA A 430 -20.29 -24.04 7.28
N ILE A 431 -20.09 -22.73 7.38
CA ILE A 431 -21.05 -21.81 7.99
C ILE A 431 -21.94 -21.25 6.89
N ALA A 432 -23.23 -21.58 6.91
CA ALA A 432 -24.22 -21.06 5.97
C ALA A 432 -24.34 -19.52 6.08
N PRO A 433 -24.83 -18.82 5.04
CA PRO A 433 -25.16 -17.40 5.12
C PRO A 433 -26.09 -17.08 6.30
N GLY A 434 -25.73 -16.09 7.11
CA GLY A 434 -26.45 -15.72 8.34
C GLY A 434 -26.36 -16.76 9.47
N GLY A 435 -25.55 -17.81 9.30
CA GLY A 435 -25.43 -18.93 10.23
C GLY A 435 -24.31 -18.75 11.24
N THR A 436 -24.34 -19.61 12.25
CA THR A 436 -23.31 -19.74 13.29
C THR A 436 -22.59 -21.06 13.11
N GLY A 437 -21.26 -21.06 13.26
CA GLY A 437 -20.44 -22.24 13.11
C GLY A 437 -20.56 -23.21 14.28
N ALA A 438 -20.63 -24.50 13.96
CA ALA A 438 -20.51 -25.59 14.93
C ALA A 438 -19.10 -26.19 14.88
N ILE A 439 -18.51 -26.46 16.05
CA ILE A 439 -17.19 -27.07 16.18
C ILE A 439 -17.28 -28.56 15.81
N VAL A 440 -16.32 -29.03 15.01
CA VAL A 440 -16.19 -30.44 14.60
C VAL A 440 -15.16 -31.13 15.48
N SER A 441 -15.46 -32.32 16.02
CA SER A 441 -14.51 -33.09 16.82
C SER A 441 -13.46 -33.78 15.94
N ASN A 442 -12.21 -33.30 16.02
CA ASN A 442 -10.90 -33.93 15.76
C ASN A 442 -10.59 -34.72 14.46
N ASP A 443 -11.54 -35.04 13.57
CA ASP A 443 -11.26 -35.66 12.25
C ASP A 443 -11.25 -34.62 11.11
N ALA A 444 -10.69 -33.44 11.38
CA ALA A 444 -10.57 -32.40 10.38
C ALA A 444 -9.55 -32.79 9.31
N SER A 445 -9.92 -32.70 8.04
CA SER A 445 -8.98 -32.76 6.92
C SER A 445 -7.81 -31.79 7.14
N PRO A 446 -6.60 -32.06 6.60
CA PRO A 446 -5.50 -31.12 6.73
C PRO A 446 -5.85 -29.75 6.10
N PRO A 447 -5.37 -28.63 6.67
CA PRO A 447 -5.61 -27.31 6.09
C PRO A 447 -4.97 -27.18 4.71
N SER A 448 -5.64 -26.46 3.81
CA SER A 448 -5.10 -26.11 2.49
C SER A 448 -3.77 -25.35 2.61
N ALA A 449 -3.01 -25.27 1.51
CA ALA A 449 -1.74 -24.54 1.51
C ALA A 449 -1.94 -23.05 1.86
N ALA A 450 -3.05 -22.45 1.41
CA ALA A 450 -3.41 -21.07 1.73
C ALA A 450 -3.71 -20.88 3.22
N ALA A 451 -4.55 -21.75 3.79
CA ALA A 451 -4.85 -21.74 5.22
C ALA A 451 -3.59 -21.89 6.08
N ARG A 452 -2.68 -22.82 5.72
CA ARG A 452 -1.42 -23.01 6.44
C ARG A 452 -0.52 -21.76 6.40
N ALA A 453 -0.32 -21.20 5.21
CA ALA A 453 0.52 -20.01 5.07
C ALA A 453 -0.01 -18.81 5.88
N LEU A 454 -1.33 -18.65 5.98
CA LEU A 454 -1.94 -17.64 6.83
C LEU A 454 -1.73 -17.95 8.32
N PHE A 455 -1.88 -19.21 8.74
CA PHE A 455 -1.70 -19.60 10.13
C PHE A 455 -0.29 -19.40 10.67
N ASP A 456 0.73 -19.38 9.82
CA ASP A 456 2.11 -19.11 10.26
C ASP A 456 2.27 -17.66 10.76
N VAL A 457 1.48 -16.73 10.23
CA VAL A 457 1.71 -15.27 10.39
C VAL A 457 0.61 -14.51 11.14
N ILE A 458 -0.63 -15.01 11.21
CA ILE A 458 -1.76 -14.31 11.88
C ILE A 458 -1.77 -14.51 13.40
N PRO A 459 -2.25 -13.60 14.25
CA PRO A 459 -2.26 -13.80 15.71
C PRO A 459 -3.05 -15.05 16.18
N ALA A 460 -2.70 -15.61 17.34
CA ALA A 460 -3.45 -16.71 17.95
C ALA A 460 -4.91 -16.31 18.22
N GLY A 461 -5.84 -17.26 18.11
CA GLY A 461 -7.28 -17.00 18.26
C GLY A 461 -7.92 -16.30 17.05
N THR A 462 -7.16 -16.01 16.00
CA THR A 462 -7.70 -15.52 14.72
C THR A 462 -8.36 -16.66 13.95
N ALA A 463 -9.55 -16.43 13.40
CA ALA A 463 -10.22 -17.38 12.53
C ALA A 463 -9.95 -17.06 11.06
N ILE A 464 -9.90 -18.10 10.23
CA ILE A 464 -9.89 -17.98 8.76
C ILE A 464 -11.07 -18.71 8.16
N ALA A 465 -11.54 -18.24 7.01
CA ALA A 465 -12.56 -18.92 6.19
C ALA A 465 -12.42 -18.57 4.71
N PHE A 466 -13.04 -19.36 3.84
CA PHE A 466 -13.03 -19.19 2.40
C PHE A 466 -14.43 -19.30 1.80
N ASP A 467 -14.86 -18.32 0.98
CA ASP A 467 -16.18 -18.31 0.33
C ASP A 467 -16.19 -18.93 -1.09
N GLY A 468 -15.07 -19.48 -1.56
CA GLY A 468 -14.87 -19.92 -2.93
C GLY A 468 -14.09 -18.94 -3.81
N ALA A 469 -13.91 -17.69 -3.38
CA ALA A 469 -13.15 -16.66 -4.11
C ALA A 469 -12.22 -15.83 -3.22
N THR A 470 -12.62 -15.56 -1.99
CA THR A 470 -12.00 -14.64 -1.04
C THR A 470 -11.72 -15.36 0.27
N TRP A 471 -10.53 -15.14 0.82
CA TRP A 471 -10.17 -15.54 2.16
C TRP A 471 -10.54 -14.45 3.16
N PHE A 472 -11.16 -14.83 4.26
CA PHE A 472 -11.48 -13.93 5.37
C PHE A 472 -10.61 -14.30 6.56
N VAL A 473 -9.94 -13.32 7.15
CA VAL A 473 -9.15 -13.42 8.37
C VAL A 473 -9.86 -12.58 9.43
N ALA A 474 -10.57 -13.25 10.33
CA ALA A 474 -11.38 -12.65 11.39
C ALA A 474 -10.59 -12.61 12.70
N LEU A 475 -10.10 -11.42 13.04
CA LEU A 475 -9.38 -11.17 14.27
C LEU A 475 -10.32 -11.27 15.47
N ALA A 476 -9.82 -11.81 16.58
CA ALA A 476 -10.58 -11.96 17.82
C ALA A 476 -11.10 -10.60 18.32
N SER A 477 -12.33 -10.52 18.83
CA SER A 477 -12.90 -9.27 19.33
C SER A 477 -12.21 -8.76 20.60
N GLU A 478 -11.60 -9.67 21.36
CA GLU A 478 -10.77 -9.37 22.53
C GLU A 478 -9.31 -9.71 22.24
N PRO A 479 -8.34 -8.94 22.77
CA PRO A 479 -6.95 -9.36 22.76
C PRO A 479 -6.81 -10.53 23.72
N ARG A 480 -6.77 -11.76 23.19
CA ARG A 480 -6.46 -12.94 23.99
C ARG A 480 -4.98 -12.90 24.30
N GLU A 481 -4.61 -12.94 25.58
CA GLU A 481 -3.25 -13.28 25.96
C GLU A 481 -2.88 -14.55 25.22
N ALA A 482 -1.78 -14.52 24.47
CA ALA A 482 -1.21 -15.72 23.90
C ALA A 482 -1.01 -16.67 25.08
N ARG A 483 -1.84 -17.71 25.19
CA ARG A 483 -1.61 -18.80 26.13
C ARG A 483 -0.27 -19.42 25.75
N ALA A 484 0.80 -18.93 26.38
CA ALA A 484 2.05 -19.62 26.45
C ALA A 484 1.81 -20.88 27.29
N GLY A 485 1.74 -22.04 26.64
CA GLY A 485 1.77 -23.34 27.30
C GLY A 485 0.42 -24.06 27.36
N GLY A 486 0.42 -25.32 26.90
CA GLY A 486 -0.66 -26.28 27.14
C GLY A 486 -0.92 -27.27 26.02
N LEU A 487 0.12 -27.91 25.47
CA LEU A 487 -0.01 -29.33 25.12
C LEU A 487 0.54 -30.09 26.33
N ASP A 488 -0.38 -30.56 27.16
CA ASP A 488 -0.25 -31.85 27.85
C ASP A 488 -1.33 -32.76 27.26
#